data_AF-A0A5Q4E2P9-F1
#
_entry.id   AF-A0A5Q4E2P9-F1
#
_cell.length_a   1.000
_cell.length_b   1.000
_cell.length_c   1.000
_cell.angle_alpha   90.00
_cell.angle_beta   90.00
_cell.angle_gamma   90.00
#
_symmetry.space_group_name_H-M   'P 1'
#
loop_
_entity.id
_entity.type
_entity.pdbx_description
1 polymer ?
#
loop_
_entity_poly.entity_id
_entity_poly.type
_entity_poly.pdbx_seq_one_letter_code
_entity_poly.pdbx_strand_id
1 'polypeptide(L)' 'MDKTIDKTIRDYIRLVQQSYSDIETVYVFGSYARGNPNQDSDIDLALIFQNLDDSKRFDVQVQLMLIAA' A
#
# COMPACT_ATOMS: atom_id res chain seq x y z
N MET A 1 -9.80 -12.87 6.04
CA MET A 1 -9.02 -12.34 4.90
C MET A 1 -8.26 -13.49 4.28
N ASP A 2 -8.24 -13.58 2.95
CA ASP A 2 -7.50 -14.62 2.23
C ASP A 2 -6.02 -14.57 2.62
N LYS A 3 -5.42 -15.73 2.96
CA LYS A 3 -4.01 -15.83 3.39
C LYS A 3 -3.04 -15.36 2.31
N THR A 4 -3.43 -15.50 1.04
CA THR A 4 -2.63 -15.07 -0.11
C THR A 4 -2.57 -13.54 -0.16
N ILE A 5 -3.70 -12.88 0.03
CA ILE A 5 -3.82 -11.42 0.01
C ILE A 5 -3.07 -10.78 1.18
N ASP A 6 -3.21 -11.34 2.40
CA ASP A 6 -2.45 -10.86 3.56
C ASP A 6 -0.94 -10.99 3.33
N LYS A 7 -0.49 -12.06 2.68
CA LYS A 7 0.91 -12.22 2.31
C LYS A 7 1.36 -11.18 1.29
N THR A 8 0.60 -10.98 0.20
CA THR A 8 0.91 -9.97 -0.82
C THR A 8 1.03 -8.57 -0.23
N ILE A 9 0.10 -8.19 0.65
CA ILE A 9 0.13 -6.90 1.34
C ILE A 9 1.39 -6.77 2.20
N ARG A 10 1.73 -7.78 3.00
CA ARG A 10 2.93 -7.76 3.85
C ARG A 10 4.22 -7.68 3.03
N ASP A 11 4.30 -8.43 1.93
CA ASP A 11 5.47 -8.43 1.07
C ASP A 11 5.64 -7.08 0.38
N TYR A 12 4.56 -6.45 -0.08
CA TYR A 12 4.60 -5.08 -0.61
C TYR A 12 5.03 -4.06 0.44
N ILE A 13 4.45 -4.10 1.65
CA ILE A 13 4.83 -3.19 2.75
C ILE A 13 6.33 -3.32 3.07
N ARG A 14 6.87 -4.54 3.08
CA ARG A 14 8.31 -4.76 3.31
C ARG A 14 9.19 -4.12 2.24
N LEU A 15 8.77 -4.18 0.97
CA LEU A 15 9.50 -3.51 -0.12
C LEU A 15 9.47 -1.99 0.04
N VAL A 16 8.29 -1.42 0.33
CA VAL A 16 8.16 0.02 0.56
C VAL A 16 9.02 0.47 1.75
N GLN A 17 9.06 -0.31 2.83
CA GLN A 17 9.88 -0.01 4.02
C GLN A 17 11.39 0.03 3.75
N GLN A 18 11.88 -0.53 2.64
CA GLN A 18 13.29 -0.40 2.25
C GLN A 18 13.62 1.02 1.76
N SER A 19 12.64 1.73 1.21
CA SER A 19 12.80 3.09 0.70
C SER A 19 12.23 4.16 1.64
N TYR A 20 11.23 3.79 2.45
CA TYR A 20 10.49 4.71 3.31
C TYR A 20 10.38 4.15 4.74
N SER A 21 11.20 4.68 5.64
CA SER A 21 11.23 4.27 7.05
C SER A 21 10.22 5.03 7.93
N ASP A 22 9.54 6.04 7.39
CA ASP A 22 8.65 6.97 8.09
C ASP A 22 7.16 6.61 7.95
N ILE A 23 6.85 5.43 7.42
CA ILE A 23 5.49 4.89 7.38
C ILE A 23 5.07 4.50 8.80
N GLU A 24 4.01 5.13 9.28
CA GLU A 24 3.44 4.90 10.61
C GLU A 24 2.36 3.83 10.58
N THR A 25 1.47 3.87 9.59
CA THR A 25 0.30 2.99 9.54
C THR A 25 -0.09 2.68 8.11
N VAL A 26 -0.60 1.47 7.89
CA VAL A 26 -1.15 1.03 6.60
C VAL A 26 -2.57 0.54 6.80
N TYR A 27 -3.50 1.08 6.01
CA TYR A 27 -4.90 0.64 5.99
C TYR A 27 -5.22 -0.06 4.68
N VAL A 28 -5.92 -1.18 4.76
CA VAL A 28 -6.54 -1.82 3.58
C VAL A 28 -7.87 -1.13 3.32
N PHE A 29 -8.08 -0.70 2.08
CA PHE A 29 -9.33 -0.08 1.62
C PHE A 29 -9.92 -0.87 0.43
N GLY A 30 -10.89 -0.26 -0.25
CA GLY A 30 -11.43 -0.85 -1.48
C GLY A 30 -12.33 -2.06 -1.27
N SER A 31 -12.40 -2.91 -2.28
CA SER A 31 -13.28 -4.09 -2.33
C SER A 31 -12.91 -5.14 -1.29
N TYR A 32 -11.60 -5.32 -1.02
CA TYR A 32 -11.09 -6.23 0.01
C TYR A 32 -11.49 -5.81 1.42
N ALA A 33 -11.46 -4.51 1.73
CA ALA A 33 -11.91 -4.01 3.03
C ALA A 33 -13.43 -4.16 3.22
N ARG A 34 -14.21 -4.05 2.14
CA ARG A 34 -15.68 -4.19 2.16
C ARG A 34 -16.17 -5.64 2.13
N GLY A 35 -15.28 -6.60 1.93
CA GLY A 35 -15.62 -8.03 1.88
C GLY A 35 -16.24 -8.50 0.56
N ASN A 36 -16.25 -7.67 -0.49
CA ASN A 36 -16.80 -7.99 -1.80
C ASN A 36 -15.76 -7.88 -2.95
N PRO A 37 -14.55 -8.47 -2.84
CA PRO A 37 -13.62 -8.52 -3.97
C PRO A 37 -14.11 -9.49 -5.05
N ASN A 38 -13.86 -9.15 -6.31
CA ASN A 38 -14.03 -10.02 -7.47
C ASN A 38 -12.66 -10.54 -7.96
N GLN A 39 -12.66 -11.39 -8.99
CA GLN A 39 -11.43 -12.01 -9.51
C GLN A 39 -10.46 -11.01 -10.13
N ASP A 40 -10.96 -9.84 -10.55
CA ASP A 40 -10.19 -8.75 -11.14
C ASP A 40 -9.96 -7.60 -10.14
N SER A 41 -10.15 -7.83 -8.84
CA SER A 41 -10.04 -6.78 -7.83
C SER A 41 -8.59 -6.51 -7.46
N ASP A 42 -8.19 -5.25 -7.60
CA ASP A 42 -6.94 -4.72 -7.07
C ASP A 42 -6.98 -4.59 -5.54
N ILE A 43 -5.79 -4.49 -4.93
CA ILE A 43 -5.63 -4.28 -3.48
C ILE A 43 -5.33 -2.80 -3.24
N ASP A 44 -6.31 -2.08 -2.69
CA ASP A 44 -6.13 -0.67 -2.32
C ASP A 44 -5.51 -0.54 -0.92
N LEU A 45 -4.38 0.18 -0.83
CA LEU A 45 -3.70 0.48 0.43
C LEU A 45 -3.56 2.00 0.65
N ALA A 46 -3.87 2.46 1.86
CA ALA A 46 -3.57 3.81 2.31
C ALA A 46 -2.39 3.78 3.28
N LEU A 47 -1.29 4.42 2.88
CA LEU A 47 -0.05 4.55 3.65
C LEU A 47 -0.03 5.90 4.36
N ILE A 48 0.09 5.88 5.69
CA ILE A 48 0.21 7.08 6.52
C ILE A 48 1.68 7.26 6.88
N PHE A 49 2.23 8.40 6.49
CA PHE A 49 3.61 8.80 6.76
C PHE A 49 3.62 9.81 7.90
N GLN A 50 4.61 9.73 8.79
CA GLN A 50 4.74 10.66 9.91
C GLN A 50 4.98 12.10 9.43
N ASN A 51 5.85 12.27 8.42
CA ASN A 51 6.26 13.57 7.89
C ASN A 51 6.43 13.51 6.37
N LEU A 52 5.32 13.48 5.64
CA LEU A 52 5.36 13.60 4.18
C LEU A 52 5.30 15.07 3.78
N ASP A 53 6.35 15.55 3.13
CA ASP A 53 6.36 16.85 2.47
C ASP A 53 5.36 16.85 1.30
N ASP A 54 4.37 17.74 1.35
CA ASP A 54 3.32 17.85 0.33
C ASP A 54 3.90 18.04 -1.08
N SER A 55 5.06 18.72 -1.21
CA SER A 55 5.72 18.91 -2.50
C SER A 55 6.23 17.61 -3.11
N LYS A 56 6.53 16.60 -2.28
CA LYS A 56 7.02 15.28 -2.67
C LYS A 56 5.91 14.24 -2.81
N ARG A 57 4.68 14.58 -2.45
CA ARG A 57 3.56 13.63 -2.41
C ARG A 57 3.34 12.95 -3.75
N PHE A 58 3.39 13.71 -4.84
CA PHE A 58 3.24 13.15 -6.19
C PHE A 58 4.38 12.20 -6.54
N ASP A 59 5.63 12.60 -6.28
CA ASP A 59 6.80 11.77 -6.55
C ASP A 59 6.75 10.46 -5.75
N VAL A 60 6.37 10.52 -4.47
CA VAL A 60 6.18 9.34 -3.62
C VAL A 60 5.11 8.43 -4.18
N GLN A 61 3.97 8.96 -4.65
CA GLN A 61 2.94 8.14 -5.30
C GLN A 61 3.47 7.41 -6.53
N VAL A 62 4.25 8.09 -7.38
CA VAL A 62 4.87 7.46 -8.55
C VAL A 62 5.86 6.37 -8.14
N GLN A 63 6.72 6.64 -7.15
CA GLN A 63 7.68 5.64 -6.65
C GLN A 63 6.97 4.40 -6.08
N LEU A 64 5.88 4.59 -5.33
CA LEU A 64 5.08 3.49 -4.80
C LEU A 64 4.46 2.63 -5.91
N MET A 65 4.05 3.23 -7.02
CA MET A 65 3.58 2.50 -8.20
C MET A 65 4.71 1.70 -8.87
N LEU A 66 5.91 2.28 -8.97
CA LEU A 66 7.07 1.60 -9.55
C LEU A 66 7.57 0.42 -8.71
N ILE A 67 7.44 0.48 -7.38
CA ILE A 67 7.76 -0.63 -6.47
C ILE A 67 6.75 -1.78 -6.61
N ALA A 68 5.51 -1.47 -6.99
CA ALA A 68 4.45 -2.47 -7.17
C ALA A 68 4.46 -3.16 -8.55
N ALA A 69 5.27 -2.67 -9.49
CA ALA A 69 5.37 -3.15 -10.87
C ALA A 69 6.20 -4.42 -10.99
#